data_AF-A0A849R681-F1
#
_entry.id   AF-A0A849R681-F1
#
_cell.length_a   1.000
_cell.length_b   1.000
_cell.length_c   1.000
_cell.angle_alpha   90.00
_cell.angle_beta   90.00
_cell.angle_gamma   90.00
#
_symmetry.space_group_name_H-M   'P 1'
#
loop_
_entity.id
_entity.type
_entity.pdbx_description
1 polymer ?
#
loop_
_entity_poly.entity_id
_entity_poly.type
_entity_poly.pdbx_seq_one_letter_code
_entity_poly.pdbx_strand_id
1 'polypeptide(L)'
;MVNAKMVVVITVAALVILVLLAVAPMIGSTIDDVSNIQDNVQATGTLTFTGASAVNNIVNISTETYTFTNGTGGAFNVDVGSDAGNATYSNSQLVAEITANSTLVTAVDNTDDSLTVTSVLSGTAGNAYGTTDNLTNAAWGATTLTGGIDGSDWNSNANSDLNSPAQSWITFVGLIVLAFLAVIIGLVIRAFKGMGE
;
A
#
# COMPACT_ATOMS: atom_id res chain seq x y z
N MET A 1 -27.72 -5.83 -61.05
CA MET A 1 -26.76 -6.89 -60.68
C MET A 1 -25.60 -6.25 -59.96
N VAL A 2 -25.27 -6.69 -58.74
CA VAL A 2 -24.13 -6.15 -58.01
C VAL A 2 -22.85 -6.73 -58.63
N ASN A 3 -21.90 -5.88 -58.99
CA ASN A 3 -20.63 -6.32 -59.57
C ASN A 3 -19.87 -7.17 -58.53
N ALA A 4 -19.48 -8.39 -58.89
CA ALA A 4 -18.76 -9.31 -58.02
C ALA A 4 -17.49 -8.68 -57.40
N LYS A 5 -16.81 -7.80 -58.12
CA LYS A 5 -15.66 -7.04 -57.60
C LYS A 5 -16.05 -6.10 -56.47
N MET A 6 -17.22 -5.47 -56.57
CA MET A 6 -17.74 -4.54 -55.56
C MET A 6 -18.17 -5.27 -54.29
N VAL A 7 -18.71 -6.49 -54.42
CA VAL A 7 -19.05 -7.34 -53.27
C VAL A 7 -17.80 -7.71 -52.48
N VAL A 8 -16.73 -8.15 -53.14
CA VAL A 8 -15.48 -8.53 -52.48
C VAL A 8 -14.86 -7.36 -51.70
N VAL A 9 -14.84 -6.16 -52.29
CA VAL A 9 -14.28 -4.97 -51.63
C VAL A 9 -15.07 -4.61 -50.36
N ILE A 10 -16.40 -4.66 -50.41
CA ILE A 10 -17.25 -4.37 -49.25
C ILE A 10 -17.08 -5.42 -48.16
N THR A 11 -16.99 -6.71 -48.52
CA THR A 11 -16.79 -7.78 -47.55
C THR A 11 -15.44 -7.67 -46.84
N VAL A 12 -14.37 -7.33 -47.55
CA VAL A 12 -13.04 -7.13 -46.93
C VAL A 12 -13.05 -5.92 -46.01
N ALA A 13 -13.62 -4.79 -46.45
CA ALA A 13 -13.71 -3.59 -45.62
C ALA A 13 -14.50 -3.83 -44.32
N ALA A 14 -15.61 -4.56 -44.39
CA ALA A 14 -16.40 -4.94 -43.23
C ALA A 14 -15.62 -5.85 -42.26
N LEU A 15 -14.84 -6.80 -42.80
CA LEU A 15 -14.03 -7.72 -41.99
C LEU A 15 -12.92 -6.96 -41.24
N VAL A 16 -12.28 -5.99 -41.89
CA VAL A 16 -11.23 -5.16 -41.31
C VAL A 16 -11.77 -4.32 -40.16
N ILE A 17 -12.93 -3.70 -40.36
CA ILE A 17 -13.62 -2.92 -39.32
C ILE A 17 -14.01 -3.82 -38.13
N LEU A 18 -14.50 -5.04 -38.41
CA LEU A 18 -14.90 -5.98 -37.37
C LEU A 18 -13.70 -6.47 -36.55
N VAL A 19 -12.55 -6.73 -37.19
CA VAL A 19 -11.31 -7.07 -36.50
C VAL A 19 -10.87 -5.90 -35.63
N LEU A 20 -10.82 -4.67 -36.16
CA LEU A 20 -10.44 -3.48 -35.40
C LEU A 20 -11.32 -3.25 -34.17
N LEU A 21 -12.64 -3.41 -34.30
CA LEU A 21 -13.62 -3.29 -33.21
C LEU A 21 -13.49 -4.42 -32.19
N ALA A 22 -13.09 -5.62 -32.60
CA ALA A 22 -12.91 -6.76 -31.70
C ALA A 22 -11.61 -6.69 -30.88
N VAL A 23 -10.55 -6.05 -31.40
CA VAL A 23 -9.27 -5.93 -30.66
C VAL A 23 -9.28 -4.74 -29.69
N ALA A 24 -10.05 -3.67 -29.98
CA ALA A 24 -10.09 -2.46 -29.16
C ALA A 24 -10.40 -2.68 -27.65
N PRO A 25 -11.33 -3.57 -27.24
CA PRO A 25 -11.64 -3.80 -25.83
C PRO A 25 -10.53 -4.56 -25.07
N MET A 26 -9.72 -5.37 -25.77
CA MET A 26 -8.64 -6.15 -25.14
C MET A 26 -7.46 -5.28 -24.69
N ILE A 27 -7.39 -4.03 -25.15
CA ILE A 27 -6.38 -3.05 -24.75
C ILE A 27 -6.66 -2.54 -23.32
N GLY A 28 -7.91 -2.55 -22.87
CA GLY A 28 -8.28 -2.04 -21.55
C GLY A 28 -8.03 -3.00 -20.38
N SER A 29 -7.93 -4.31 -20.62
CA SER A 29 -7.96 -5.31 -19.55
C SER A 29 -6.58 -5.75 -19.01
N THR A 30 -5.49 -5.15 -19.47
CA THR A 30 -4.12 -5.48 -18.99
C THR A 30 -3.59 -4.48 -17.96
N ILE A 31 -4.37 -3.45 -17.61
CA ILE A 31 -4.05 -2.46 -16.58
C ILE A 31 -5.00 -2.70 -15.41
N ASP A 32 -4.91 -3.85 -14.76
CA ASP A 32 -5.64 -4.05 -13.50
C ASP A 32 -4.96 -5.10 -12.63
N ASP A 33 -3.70 -4.87 -12.30
CA ASP A 33 -3.13 -5.49 -11.10
C ASP A 33 -2.23 -4.49 -10.37
N VAL A 34 -2.86 -3.40 -9.95
CA VAL A 34 -2.29 -2.45 -8.98
C VAL A 34 -2.64 -2.90 -7.55
N SER A 35 -3.15 -4.12 -7.37
CA SER A 35 -3.67 -4.63 -6.10
C SER A 35 -2.59 -4.87 -5.02
N ASN A 36 -1.32 -4.73 -5.38
CA ASN A 36 -0.18 -4.97 -4.50
C ASN A 36 0.79 -3.79 -4.42
N ILE A 37 0.28 -2.56 -4.51
CA ILE A 37 1.01 -1.43 -3.93
C ILE A 37 0.86 -1.59 -2.41
N GLN A 38 1.95 -1.96 -1.75
CA GLN A 38 1.94 -2.01 -0.30
C GLN A 38 1.81 -0.57 0.20
N ASP A 39 0.81 -0.26 1.01
CA ASP A 39 0.69 1.05 1.64
C ASP A 39 1.75 1.22 2.75
N ASN A 40 2.08 2.48 3.06
CA ASN A 40 2.93 2.77 4.21
C ASN A 40 2.27 2.23 5.48
N VAL A 41 2.99 1.39 6.22
CA VAL A 41 2.59 0.89 7.54
C VAL A 41 3.35 1.66 8.61
N GLN A 42 2.65 2.11 9.65
CA GLN A 42 3.26 2.80 10.79
C GLN A 42 3.95 1.81 11.73
N ALA A 43 5.07 2.23 12.30
CA ALA A 43 5.77 1.45 13.32
C ALA A 43 4.99 1.43 14.64
N THR A 44 5.02 0.31 15.35
CA THR A 44 4.37 0.13 16.64
C THR A 44 5.32 -0.44 17.70
N GLY A 45 5.00 -0.21 18.96
CA GLY A 45 5.69 -0.77 20.11
C GLY A 45 4.71 -1.01 21.24
N THR A 46 4.95 -2.05 22.03
CA THR A 46 4.08 -2.41 23.17
C THR A 46 4.85 -2.24 24.46
N LEU A 47 4.25 -1.50 25.39
CA LEU A 47 4.68 -1.39 26.79
C LEU A 47 3.70 -2.17 27.65
N THR A 48 4.19 -3.15 28.41
CA THR A 48 3.35 -3.99 29.27
C THR A 48 3.66 -3.70 30.73
N PHE A 49 2.63 -3.37 31.51
CA PHE A 49 2.71 -3.20 32.95
C PHE A 49 2.43 -4.54 33.65
N THR A 50 3.25 -4.89 34.64
CA THR A 50 3.06 -6.03 35.55
C THR A 50 2.58 -5.58 36.93
N GLY A 51 2.50 -4.27 37.14
CA GLY A 51 2.11 -3.61 38.38
C GLY A 51 2.10 -2.10 38.19
N ALA A 52 1.84 -1.37 39.27
CA ALA A 52 1.79 0.08 39.20
C ALA A 52 3.16 0.72 39.01
N SER A 53 3.18 1.88 38.36
CA SER A 53 4.37 2.71 38.24
C SER A 53 4.57 3.57 39.48
N ALA A 54 5.81 3.66 39.94
CA ALA A 54 6.17 4.53 41.06
C ALA A 54 6.42 5.96 40.57
N VAL A 55 6.29 6.92 41.48
CA VAL A 55 6.71 8.31 41.24
C VAL A 55 8.19 8.35 40.87
N ASN A 56 8.53 9.22 39.92
CA ASN A 56 9.84 9.36 39.26
C ASN A 56 10.25 8.18 38.37
N ASN A 57 9.36 7.21 38.10
CA ASN A 57 9.56 6.33 36.96
C ASN A 57 9.45 7.13 35.66
N ILE A 58 10.13 6.63 34.64
CA ILE A 58 10.25 7.34 33.36
C ILE A 58 9.99 6.35 32.22
N VAL A 59 9.26 6.82 31.22
CA VAL A 59 9.17 6.22 29.88
C VAL A 59 9.75 7.22 28.89
N ASN A 60 10.70 6.80 28.06
CA ASN A 60 11.16 7.60 26.94
C ASN A 60 10.75 6.97 25.61
N ILE A 61 10.26 7.82 24.71
CA ILE A 61 9.96 7.48 23.33
C ILE A 61 10.65 8.52 22.46
N SER A 62 11.74 8.13 21.80
CA SER A 62 12.61 9.04 21.06
C SER A 62 13.08 10.22 21.93
N THR A 63 12.66 11.45 21.61
CA THR A 63 13.01 12.67 22.34
C THR A 63 11.98 13.08 23.40
N GLU A 64 10.88 12.33 23.54
CA GLU A 64 9.82 12.61 24.51
C GLU A 64 10.02 11.77 25.77
N THR A 65 10.04 12.43 26.94
CA THR A 65 10.30 11.83 28.25
C THR A 65 9.08 12.00 29.15
N TYR A 66 8.36 10.91 29.40
CA TYR A 66 7.18 10.86 30.26
C TYR A 66 7.60 10.50 31.68
N THR A 67 7.37 11.42 32.63
CA THR A 67 7.71 11.21 34.03
C THR A 67 6.45 10.92 34.84
N PHE A 68 6.45 9.82 35.57
CA PHE A 68 5.35 9.48 36.47
C PHE A 68 5.45 10.33 37.76
N THR A 69 4.39 11.05 38.09
CA THR A 69 4.35 12.04 39.18
C THR A 69 3.11 11.85 40.05
N ASN A 70 3.09 12.45 41.25
CA ASN A 70 1.91 12.48 42.11
C ASN A 70 1.29 13.88 42.02
N GLY A 71 0.47 14.09 40.99
CA GLY A 71 -0.17 15.36 40.69
C GLY A 71 -0.16 15.71 39.20
N THR A 72 -1.16 16.48 38.78
CA THR A 72 -1.29 16.98 37.41
C THR A 72 -0.45 18.25 37.24
N GLY A 73 0.59 18.21 36.41
CA GLY A 73 1.24 19.45 36.01
C GLY A 73 2.21 19.27 34.87
N GLY A 74 2.08 20.07 33.81
CA GLY A 74 3.02 20.11 32.68
C GLY A 74 2.82 19.01 31.64
N ALA A 75 3.25 19.29 30.41
CA ALA A 75 3.34 18.27 29.38
C ALA A 75 4.40 17.22 29.74
N PHE A 76 4.12 15.98 29.38
CA PHE A 76 4.89 14.77 29.64
C PHE A 76 4.96 14.35 31.12
N ASN A 77 4.00 14.78 31.93
CA ASN A 77 3.87 14.31 33.31
C ASN A 77 2.64 13.41 33.46
N VAL A 78 2.91 12.15 33.80
CA VAL A 78 1.88 11.11 33.98
C VAL A 78 1.46 11.09 35.44
N ASP A 79 0.23 11.47 35.75
CA ASP A 79 -0.27 11.44 37.12
C ASP A 79 -0.59 10.01 37.55
N VAL A 80 0.12 9.47 38.55
CA VAL A 80 -0.21 8.16 39.16
C VAL A 80 -1.11 8.31 40.38
N GLY A 81 -1.46 9.54 40.75
CA GLY A 81 -2.30 9.86 41.89
C GLY A 81 -1.77 9.31 43.22
N SER A 82 -2.62 9.40 44.25
CA SER A 82 -2.40 8.68 45.51
C SER A 82 -2.62 7.16 45.37
N ASP A 83 -3.26 6.74 44.27
CA ASP A 83 -3.60 5.36 43.94
C ASP A 83 -2.53 4.71 43.04
N ALA A 84 -1.26 4.97 43.35
CA ALA A 84 -0.07 4.42 42.68
C ALA A 84 0.08 2.88 42.81
N GLY A 85 -1.02 2.15 42.92
CA GLY A 85 -1.11 0.72 43.18
C GLY A 85 -1.80 -0.10 42.07
N ASN A 86 -2.33 0.50 40.99
CA ASN A 86 -2.91 -0.26 39.87
C ASN A 86 -2.20 -0.03 38.52
N ALA A 87 -1.80 -1.13 37.85
CA ALA A 87 -1.22 -1.15 36.51
C ALA A 87 -2.16 -0.50 35.48
N THR A 88 -3.45 -0.84 35.52
CA THR A 88 -4.46 -0.30 34.61
C THR A 88 -4.57 1.21 34.68
N TYR A 89 -4.47 1.80 35.89
CA TYR A 89 -4.52 3.24 36.05
C TYR A 89 -3.25 3.91 35.49
N SER A 90 -2.06 3.36 35.79
CA SER A 90 -0.79 3.86 35.25
C SER A 90 -0.78 3.83 33.72
N ASN A 91 -1.30 2.74 33.14
CA ASN A 91 -1.44 2.56 31.70
C ASN A 91 -2.36 3.62 31.09
N SER A 92 -3.56 3.78 31.65
CA SER A 92 -4.56 4.76 31.19
C SER A 92 -4.05 6.21 31.25
N GLN A 93 -3.34 6.57 32.33
CA GLN A 93 -2.77 7.91 32.48
C GLN A 93 -1.65 8.17 31.48
N LEU A 94 -0.78 7.19 31.22
CA LEU A 94 0.25 7.32 30.20
C LEU A 94 -0.35 7.45 28.80
N VAL A 95 -1.39 6.66 28.47
CA VAL A 95 -2.11 6.78 27.18
C VAL A 95 -2.74 8.17 27.02
N ALA A 96 -3.38 8.70 28.07
CA ALA A 96 -3.97 10.03 28.05
C ALA A 96 -2.92 11.11 27.81
N GLU A 97 -1.77 10.99 28.49
CA GLU A 97 -0.68 11.95 28.38
C GLU A 97 0.00 11.92 27.00
N ILE A 98 0.27 10.72 26.46
CA ILE A 98 0.77 10.55 25.09
C ILE A 98 -0.20 11.20 24.09
N THR A 99 -1.49 10.90 24.21
CA THR A 99 -2.52 11.39 23.28
C THR A 99 -2.66 12.90 23.32
N ALA A 100 -2.51 13.51 24.49
CA ALA A 100 -2.65 14.95 24.67
C ALA A 100 -1.43 15.73 24.18
N ASN A 101 -0.22 15.20 24.36
CA ASN A 101 1.01 16.00 24.26
C ASN A 101 2.07 15.48 23.27
N SER A 102 2.00 14.21 22.83
CA SER A 102 2.96 13.70 21.85
C SER A 102 2.73 14.27 20.46
N THR A 103 3.83 14.58 19.77
CA THR A 103 3.80 14.88 18.32
C THR A 103 4.39 13.76 17.48
N LEU A 104 5.04 12.79 18.13
CA LEU A 104 5.75 11.70 17.48
C LEU A 104 4.90 10.44 17.38
N VAL A 105 4.05 10.17 18.38
CA VAL A 105 3.33 8.91 18.51
C VAL A 105 1.89 9.10 19.00
N THR A 106 1.05 8.10 18.77
CA THR A 106 -0.25 7.92 19.42
C THR A 106 -0.21 6.69 20.30
N ALA A 107 -1.12 6.56 21.26
CA ALA A 107 -1.20 5.39 22.13
C ALA A 107 -2.64 4.89 22.29
N VAL A 108 -2.78 3.57 22.47
CA VAL A 108 -4.05 2.89 22.73
C VAL A 108 -3.85 1.92 23.89
N ASP A 109 -4.79 1.91 24.85
CA ASP A 109 -4.84 0.92 25.93
C ASP A 109 -5.40 -0.41 25.39
N ASN A 110 -4.67 -1.51 25.58
CA ASN A 110 -5.03 -2.84 25.08
C ASN A 110 -5.91 -3.65 26.05
N THR A 111 -6.39 -3.06 27.16
CA THR A 111 -7.23 -3.68 28.20
C THR A 111 -6.58 -4.79 29.04
N ASP A 112 -5.36 -5.22 28.70
CA ASP A 112 -4.59 -6.29 29.35
C ASP A 112 -3.36 -5.75 30.11
N ASP A 113 -3.49 -4.56 30.71
CA ASP A 113 -2.40 -3.81 31.35
C ASP A 113 -1.22 -3.52 30.40
N SER A 114 -1.45 -3.53 29.09
CA SER A 114 -0.51 -3.05 28.09
C SER A 114 -1.07 -1.88 27.29
N LEU A 115 -0.18 -1.11 26.68
CA LEU A 115 -0.54 -0.13 25.67
C LEU A 115 0.25 -0.37 24.39
N THR A 116 -0.38 -0.03 23.28
CA THR A 116 0.25 0.02 21.96
C THR A 116 0.56 1.47 21.62
N VAL A 117 1.82 1.78 21.41
CA VAL A 117 2.28 3.05 20.85
C VAL A 117 2.48 2.90 19.36
N THR A 118 1.95 3.84 18.58
CA THR A 118 2.05 3.87 17.11
C THR A 118 2.72 5.16 16.66
N SER A 119 3.73 5.07 15.81
CA SER A 119 4.38 6.22 15.18
C SER A 119 3.39 7.01 14.33
N VAL A 120 3.39 8.34 14.46
CA VAL A 120 2.68 9.24 13.54
C VAL A 120 3.31 9.21 12.15
N LEU A 121 4.64 9.03 12.07
CA LEU A 121 5.33 8.82 10.81
C LEU A 121 4.98 7.44 10.27
N SER A 122 4.43 7.41 9.05
CA SER A 122 4.24 6.19 8.29
C SER A 122 5.58 5.72 7.69
N GLY A 123 5.69 4.43 7.43
CA GLY A 123 6.88 3.86 6.83
C GLY A 123 7.94 3.42 7.85
N THR A 124 9.14 3.14 7.35
CA THR A 124 10.26 2.64 8.14
C THR A 124 10.88 3.70 9.05
N ALA A 125 10.67 4.99 8.78
CA ALA A 125 11.20 6.09 9.57
C ALA A 125 10.78 6.01 11.06
N GLY A 126 9.54 5.58 11.33
CA GLY A 126 9.04 5.39 12.70
C GLY A 126 9.79 4.31 13.49
N ASN A 127 10.44 3.35 12.81
CA ASN A 127 11.23 2.31 13.47
C ASN A 127 12.48 2.86 14.16
N ALA A 128 12.89 4.10 13.85
CA ALA A 128 14.03 4.75 14.48
C ALA A 128 13.71 5.34 15.87
N TYR A 129 12.44 5.39 16.27
CA TYR A 129 12.05 5.88 17.58
C TYR A 129 12.45 4.87 18.66
N GLY A 130 13.53 5.20 19.36
CA GLY A 130 14.03 4.42 20.49
C GLY A 130 13.06 4.43 21.66
N THR A 131 12.89 3.29 22.30
CA THR A 131 12.05 3.11 23.48
C THR A 131 12.95 2.68 24.63
N THR A 132 12.89 3.43 25.73
CA THR A 132 13.57 3.07 26.97
C THR A 132 12.66 3.38 28.15
N ASP A 133 12.92 2.76 29.27
CA ASP A 133 12.19 3.04 30.50
C ASP A 133 13.10 2.86 31.72
N ASN A 134 12.66 3.42 32.83
CA ASN A 134 13.16 3.10 34.17
C ASN A 134 11.95 2.74 35.02
N LEU A 135 11.28 1.65 34.64
CA LEU A 135 10.11 1.13 35.34
C LEU A 135 10.49 -0.15 36.07
N THR A 136 10.03 -0.29 37.31
CA THR A 136 10.19 -1.56 38.04
C THR A 136 9.17 -2.60 37.58
N ASN A 137 7.96 -2.15 37.23
CA ASN A 137 6.79 -2.99 36.97
C ASN A 137 6.26 -2.82 35.54
N ALA A 138 7.11 -2.48 34.59
CA ALA A 138 6.76 -2.46 33.19
C ALA A 138 8.00 -2.62 32.32
N ALA A 139 7.82 -3.05 31.08
CA ALA A 139 8.91 -3.19 30.13
C ALA A 139 8.40 -3.05 28.70
N TRP A 140 9.21 -2.42 27.83
CA TRP A 140 8.99 -2.45 26.40
C TRP A 140 9.27 -3.83 25.80
N GLY A 141 8.47 -4.23 24.81
CA GLY A 141 8.74 -5.43 24.01
C GLY A 141 9.98 -5.34 23.12
N ALA A 142 10.44 -4.12 22.80
CA ALA A 142 11.61 -3.85 21.96
C ALA A 142 12.30 -2.54 22.35
N THR A 143 13.55 -2.33 21.92
CA THR A 143 14.32 -1.09 22.19
C THR A 143 14.02 0.03 21.21
N THR A 144 13.22 -0.24 20.18
CA THR A 144 12.67 0.75 19.24
C THR A 144 11.25 0.34 18.87
N LEU A 145 10.46 1.25 18.27
CA LEU A 145 9.26 0.84 17.54
C LEU A 145 9.66 -0.06 16.36
N THR A 146 8.75 -0.94 15.94
CA THR A 146 8.99 -1.96 14.91
C THR A 146 7.81 -2.11 13.96
N GLY A 147 7.98 -2.85 12.86
CA GLY A 147 6.88 -3.18 11.95
C GLY A 147 6.46 -2.06 10.99
N GLY A 148 7.10 -0.90 11.04
CA GLY A 148 6.92 0.15 10.02
C GLY A 148 7.51 -0.31 8.68
N ILE A 149 6.75 -0.16 7.61
CA ILE A 149 7.13 -0.58 6.26
C ILE A 149 6.83 0.55 5.30
N ASP A 150 7.83 0.94 4.51
CA ASP A 150 7.63 1.89 3.42
C ASP A 150 6.79 1.22 2.34
N GLY A 151 5.73 1.91 1.95
CA GLY A 151 4.93 1.55 0.82
C GLY A 151 5.76 1.64 -0.46
N SER A 152 5.35 0.91 -1.49
CA SER A 152 6.01 1.06 -2.78
C SER A 152 5.65 2.43 -3.37
N ASP A 153 6.69 3.20 -3.73
CA ASP A 153 6.56 4.37 -4.60
C ASP A 153 6.19 3.89 -6.01
N TRP A 154 4.97 3.36 -6.16
CA TRP A 154 4.49 2.98 -7.46
C TRP A 154 4.35 4.25 -8.29
N ASN A 155 5.22 4.36 -9.29
CA ASN A 155 5.25 5.46 -10.22
C ASN A 155 5.14 4.88 -11.62
N SER A 156 4.02 5.16 -12.29
CA SER A 156 3.78 4.78 -13.69
C SER A 156 4.88 5.23 -14.66
N ASN A 157 5.67 6.26 -14.30
CA ASN A 157 6.80 6.74 -15.10
C ASN A 157 8.12 6.00 -14.86
N ALA A 158 8.23 5.24 -13.76
CA ALA A 158 9.43 4.49 -13.39
C ALA A 158 9.32 2.99 -13.68
N ASN A 159 8.09 2.48 -13.91
CA ASN A 159 7.85 1.06 -14.11
C ASN A 159 8.12 0.64 -15.56
N SER A 160 9.36 0.24 -15.84
CA SER A 160 9.83 -0.19 -17.17
C SER A 160 9.18 -1.49 -17.69
N ASP A 161 8.49 -2.19 -16.81
CA ASP A 161 7.81 -3.46 -16.95
C ASP A 161 6.36 -3.31 -17.46
N LEU A 162 5.84 -2.08 -17.49
CA LEU A 162 4.63 -1.78 -18.25
C LEU A 162 5.01 -1.42 -19.69
N ASN A 163 4.56 -2.24 -20.63
CA ASN A 163 4.66 -1.89 -22.04
C ASN A 163 3.96 -0.55 -22.26
N SER A 164 4.70 0.43 -22.77
CA SER A 164 4.09 1.68 -23.21
C SER A 164 2.96 1.36 -24.21
N PRO A 165 1.93 2.21 -24.32
CA PRO A 165 0.89 2.02 -25.32
C PRO A 165 1.47 1.70 -26.71
N ALA A 166 2.56 2.38 -27.10
CA ALA A 166 3.27 2.14 -28.34
C ALA A 166 3.87 0.72 -28.47
N GLN A 167 4.45 0.16 -27.41
CA GLN A 167 4.99 -1.21 -27.42
C GLN A 167 3.88 -2.27 -27.49
N SER A 168 2.76 -2.06 -26.79
CA SER A 168 1.57 -2.90 -26.93
C SER A 168 1.06 -2.88 -28.37
N TRP A 169 1.01 -1.71 -29.00
CA TRP A 169 0.60 -1.57 -30.41
C TRP A 169 1.48 -2.35 -31.39
N ILE A 170 2.80 -2.43 -31.19
CA ILE A 170 3.72 -3.14 -32.11
C ILE A 170 3.44 -4.65 -32.12
N THR A 171 3.22 -5.26 -30.96
CA THR A 171 2.91 -6.70 -30.86
C THR A 171 1.58 -7.05 -31.54
N PHE A 172 0.57 -6.17 -31.41
CA PHE A 172 -0.73 -6.36 -32.05
C PHE A 172 -0.73 -6.07 -33.55
N VAL A 173 0.03 -5.08 -34.03
CA VAL A 173 0.17 -4.79 -35.47
C VAL A 173 0.76 -6.00 -36.21
N GLY A 174 1.71 -6.71 -35.59
CA GLY A 174 2.25 -7.96 -36.15
C GLY A 174 1.15 -9.00 -36.44
N LEU A 175 0.22 -9.20 -35.52
CA LEU A 175 -0.92 -10.12 -35.69
C LEU A 175 -1.91 -9.62 -36.75
N ILE A 176 -2.19 -8.31 -36.80
CA ILE A 176 -3.08 -7.71 -37.80
C ILE A 176 -2.50 -7.88 -39.21
N VAL A 177 -1.20 -7.61 -39.38
CA VAL A 177 -0.50 -7.80 -40.65
C VAL A 177 -0.56 -9.26 -41.09
N LEU A 178 -0.33 -10.21 -40.17
CA LEU A 178 -0.40 -11.63 -40.46
C LEU A 178 -1.81 -12.05 -40.94
N ALA A 179 -2.85 -11.56 -40.27
CA ALA A 179 -4.24 -11.82 -40.66
C ALA A 179 -4.58 -11.26 -42.05
N PHE A 180 -4.13 -10.04 -42.34
CA PHE A 180 -4.26 -9.44 -43.68
C PHE A 180 -3.57 -10.27 -44.77
N LEU A 181 -2.35 -10.74 -44.51
CA LEU A 181 -1.58 -11.56 -45.43
C LEU A 181 -2.31 -12.88 -45.74
N ALA A 182 -2.84 -13.55 -44.72
CA ALA A 182 -3.63 -14.77 -44.89
C ALA A 182 -4.87 -14.56 -45.77
N VAL A 183 -5.58 -13.44 -45.59
CA VAL A 183 -6.74 -13.07 -46.43
C VAL A 183 -6.32 -12.84 -47.87
N ILE A 184 -5.25 -12.08 -48.11
CA ILE A 184 -4.74 -11.81 -49.47
C ILE A 184 -4.36 -13.11 -50.16
N ILE A 185 -3.61 -14.00 -49.48
CA ILE A 185 -3.23 -15.31 -50.04
C ILE A 185 -4.48 -16.12 -50.41
N GLY A 186 -5.48 -16.17 -49.54
CA GLY A 186 -6.74 -16.86 -49.82
C GLY A 186 -7.49 -16.31 -51.04
N LEU A 187 -7.50 -14.99 -51.22
CA LEU A 187 -8.10 -14.34 -52.39
C LEU A 187 -7.34 -14.67 -53.67
N VAL A 188 -6.01 -14.67 -53.64
CA VAL A 188 -5.16 -15.01 -54.78
C VAL A 188 -5.38 -16.45 -55.22
N ILE A 189 -5.38 -17.40 -54.28
CA ILE A 189 -5.63 -18.83 -54.57
C ILE A 189 -7.01 -19.01 -55.23
N ARG A 190 -8.03 -18.33 -54.72
CA ARG A 190 -9.39 -18.41 -55.26
C ARG A 190 -9.48 -17.81 -56.68
N ALA A 191 -8.80 -16.70 -56.93
CA ALA A 191 -8.74 -16.08 -58.26
C ALA A 191 -8.08 -17.02 -59.27
N PHE A 192 -6.98 -17.67 -58.92
CA PHE A 192 -6.31 -18.63 -59.80
C PHE A 192 -7.16 -19.89 -60.06
N LYS A 193 -7.88 -20.40 -59.05
CA LYS A 193 -8.81 -21.53 -59.26
C LYS A 193 -9.93 -21.19 -60.25
N GLY A 194 -10.47 -19.97 -60.21
CA GLY A 194 -11.52 -19.53 -61.11
C GLY A 194 -11.06 -19.20 -62.54
N MET A 195 -9.76 -19.25 -62.83
CA MET A 195 -9.21 -19.06 -64.18
C MET A 195 -8.95 -20.39 -64.92
N GLY A 196 -9.07 -21.53 -64.24
CA GLY A 196 -8.87 -22.87 -64.81
C GLY A 196 -10.15 -23.55 -65.29
N GLU A 197 -11.31 -22.90 -65.15
CA GLU A 197 -12.62 -23.28 -65.70
C GLU A 197 -13.01 -22.30 -66.82
#